data_AF-A0A1A8VXW8-F1
#
_entry.id   AF-A0A1A8VXW8-F1
#
_cell.length_a   1.000
_cell.length_b   1.000
_cell.length_c   1.000
_cell.angle_alpha   90.00
_cell.angle_beta   90.00
_cell.angle_gamma   90.00
#
_symmetry.space_group_name_H-M   'P 1'
#
loop_
_entity.id
_entity.type
_entity.pdbx_description
1 polymer ?
#
loop_
_entity_poly.entity_id
_entity_poly.type
_entity_poly.pdbx_seq_one_letter_code
_entity_poly.pdbx_strand_id
1 'polypeptide(L)'
;MDEFNETLEGLEEKINEYDKQLALVRGEIGKYEQAGNEENDQIKNLKKLECDMIEVINLTRDLINYKKQNKVDDEDKNELDQSKEQHHRSIHEDISNESTAIIGRTCSLIYENKKMYGLIENVAIEDNTEQLLISIYENNEKIMIPKNYVQLNEILHESALSENNQFQALYKKDGQWYDCIISKNTGDSYLITYIGYNNSEYVKNDQVRIKKKKKIKEIVTPAGYKIPENLIIKENDTLKVKIKKKKKRIALKKKQKNELINQEFANKTQQWRSFHEKAVNKSKHLLVTHKKVENIEYKNNPSNFNIRRKFDCNDNEE
;
A
#
# COMPACT_ATOMS: atom_id res chain seq x y z
N MET A 1 14.37 27.30 34.72
CA MET A 1 14.13 26.63 33.42
C MET A 1 13.74 25.19 33.78
N ASP A 2 12.65 25.02 34.52
CA ASP A 2 12.31 23.78 35.23
C ASP A 2 10.93 23.25 34.84
N GLU A 3 10.49 23.53 33.61
CA GLU A 3 9.13 23.20 33.15
C GLU A 3 9.03 21.93 32.30
N PHE A 4 10.11 21.16 32.12
CA PHE A 4 10.11 20.03 31.16
C PHE A 4 10.66 18.69 31.67
N ASN A 5 10.56 18.41 32.96
CA ASN A 5 10.74 17.05 33.48
C ASN A 5 9.39 16.37 33.74
N GLU A 6 8.61 16.15 32.67
CA GLU A 6 7.44 15.27 32.76
C GLU A 6 7.91 13.85 33.12
N THR A 7 7.46 13.37 34.28
CA THR A 7 7.77 12.04 34.79
C THR A 7 7.13 10.97 33.88
N LEU A 8 7.70 9.76 33.87
CA LEU A 8 7.13 8.64 33.10
C LEU A 8 5.67 8.37 33.48
N GLU A 9 5.36 8.48 34.77
CA GLU A 9 4.01 8.36 35.32
C GLU A 9 3.07 9.47 34.80
N GLY A 10 3.53 10.73 34.74
CA GLY A 10 2.74 11.83 34.18
C GLY A 10 2.48 11.71 32.68
N LEU A 11 3.40 11.09 31.93
CA LEU A 11 3.18 10.79 30.51
C LEU A 11 2.17 9.64 30.30
N GLU A 12 2.18 8.63 31.16
CA GLU A 12 1.20 7.53 31.14
C GLU A 12 -0.21 8.02 31.51
N GLU A 13 -0.32 8.95 32.48
CA GLU A 13 -1.59 9.61 32.81
C GLU A 13 -2.15 10.44 31.64
N LYS A 14 -1.28 11.17 30.93
CA LYS A 14 -1.68 11.94 29.73
C LYS A 14 -2.17 11.05 28.60
N ILE A 15 -1.56 9.88 28.38
CA ILE A 15 -2.07 8.90 27.40
C ILE A 15 -3.49 8.47 27.78
N ASN A 16 -3.74 8.17 29.05
CA ASN A 16 -5.07 7.79 29.51
C ASN A 16 -6.09 8.93 29.34
N GLU A 17 -5.66 10.18 29.47
CA GLU A 17 -6.51 11.34 29.20
C GLU A 17 -6.82 11.50 27.70
N TYR A 18 -5.81 11.37 26.84
CA TYR A 18 -5.99 11.41 25.38
C TYR A 18 -6.86 10.26 24.87
N ASP A 19 -6.73 9.05 25.42
CA ASP A 19 -7.59 7.91 25.08
C ASP A 19 -9.06 8.16 25.48
N LYS A 20 -9.31 8.82 26.64
CA LYS A 20 -10.66 9.23 27.04
C LYS A 20 -11.25 10.29 26.09
N GLN A 21 -10.45 11.29 25.71
CA GLN A 21 -10.89 12.34 24.79
C GLN A 21 -11.17 11.77 23.39
N LEU A 22 -10.35 10.84 22.92
CA LEU A 22 -10.55 10.14 21.65
C LEU A 22 -11.84 9.31 21.64
N ALA A 23 -12.19 8.67 22.75
CA ALA A 23 -13.46 7.96 22.90
C ALA A 23 -14.68 8.90 22.79
N LEU A 24 -14.58 10.13 23.32
CA LEU A 24 -15.63 11.16 23.16
C LEU A 24 -15.76 11.60 21.70
N VAL A 25 -14.64 11.86 21.01
CA VAL A 25 -14.63 12.24 19.58
C VAL A 25 -15.26 11.16 18.71
N ARG A 26 -14.93 9.88 18.96
CA ARG A 26 -15.56 8.73 18.27
C ARG A 26 -17.07 8.64 18.53
N GLY A 27 -17.48 8.89 19.78
CA GLY A 27 -18.90 8.95 20.13
C GLY A 27 -19.65 10.07 19.42
N GLU A 28 -19.01 11.24 19.26
CA GLU A 28 -19.53 12.39 18.52
C GLU A 28 -19.68 12.06 17.02
N ILE A 29 -18.66 11.46 16.40
CA ILE A 29 -18.68 11.01 14.99
C ILE A 29 -19.83 10.04 14.75
N GLY A 30 -20.01 9.05 15.63
CA GLY A 30 -21.09 8.05 15.52
C GLY A 30 -22.50 8.65 15.55
N LYS A 31 -22.73 9.74 16.30
CA LYS A 31 -24.02 10.45 16.31
C LYS A 31 -24.34 11.09 14.97
N TYR A 32 -23.32 11.65 14.30
CA TYR A 32 -23.50 12.29 13.00
C TYR A 32 -23.62 11.28 11.85
N GLU A 33 -22.93 10.14 11.93
CA GLU A 33 -23.05 9.05 10.97
C GLU A 33 -24.45 8.39 11.01
N GLN A 34 -25.06 8.25 12.20
CA GLN A 34 -26.43 7.74 12.34
C GLN A 34 -27.51 8.71 11.79
N ALA A 35 -27.20 10.01 11.71
CA ALA A 35 -28.11 11.04 11.20
C ALA A 35 -28.13 11.16 9.66
N GLY A 36 -27.40 10.30 8.93
CA GLY A 36 -27.42 10.24 7.46
C GLY A 36 -26.78 11.42 6.73
N ASN A 37 -25.97 12.23 7.42
CA ASN A 37 -25.31 13.42 6.87
C ASN A 37 -23.82 13.16 6.58
N GLU A 38 -23.52 12.27 5.65
CA GLU A 38 -22.14 11.87 5.31
C GLU A 38 -21.28 13.01 4.71
N GLU A 39 -21.88 14.11 4.25
CA GLU A 39 -21.19 15.25 3.62
C GLU A 39 -21.08 16.50 4.52
N ASN A 40 -21.27 16.39 5.82
CA ASN A 40 -21.11 17.54 6.71
C ASN A 40 -19.61 17.81 7.00
N ASP A 41 -19.15 19.04 6.73
CA ASP A 41 -17.78 19.47 7.02
C ASP A 41 -17.41 19.31 8.51
N GLN A 42 -18.41 19.29 9.39
CA GLN A 42 -18.27 18.94 10.81
C GLN A 42 -17.72 17.51 11.03
N ILE A 43 -18.20 16.51 10.29
CA ILE A 43 -17.74 15.12 10.40
C ILE A 43 -16.31 15.00 9.88
N LYS A 44 -15.98 15.70 8.78
CA LYS A 44 -14.62 15.71 8.23
C LYS A 44 -13.63 16.31 9.23
N ASN A 45 -14.00 17.39 9.90
CA ASN A 45 -13.17 18.01 10.94
C ASN A 45 -13.00 17.09 12.17
N LEU A 46 -14.05 16.38 12.59
CA LEU A 46 -13.98 15.41 13.69
C LEU A 46 -13.11 14.19 13.34
N LYS A 47 -13.21 13.67 12.10
CA LYS A 47 -12.34 12.58 11.61
C LYS A 47 -10.88 13.01 11.52
N LYS A 48 -10.62 14.27 11.13
CA LYS A 48 -9.27 14.82 11.14
C LYS A 48 -8.74 14.93 12.58
N LEU A 49 -9.55 15.42 13.51
CA LEU A 49 -9.21 15.49 14.92
C LEU A 49 -8.92 14.09 15.50
N GLU A 50 -9.70 13.07 15.13
CA GLU A 50 -9.43 11.68 15.52
C GLU A 50 -8.03 11.22 15.06
N CYS A 51 -7.67 11.46 13.79
CA CYS A 51 -6.34 11.13 13.28
C CYS A 51 -5.23 11.86 14.04
N ASP A 52 -5.40 13.17 14.25
CA ASP A 52 -4.42 14.00 14.95
C ASP A 52 -4.23 13.52 16.41
N MET A 53 -5.31 13.12 17.11
CA MET A 53 -5.22 12.59 18.48
C MET A 53 -4.52 11.22 18.55
N ILE A 54 -4.75 10.34 17.57
CA ILE A 54 -4.05 9.05 17.48
C ILE A 54 -2.54 9.28 17.31
N GLU A 55 -2.15 10.24 16.49
CA GLU A 55 -0.76 10.59 16.27
C GLU A 55 -0.09 11.09 17.57
N VAL A 56 -0.76 11.98 18.31
CA VAL A 56 -0.27 12.47 19.61
C VAL A 56 -0.09 11.33 20.62
N ILE A 57 -1.03 10.38 20.69
CA ILE A 57 -0.92 9.20 21.58
C ILE A 57 0.30 8.36 21.20
N ASN A 58 0.52 8.10 19.91
CA ASN A 58 1.65 7.30 19.44
C ASN A 58 2.99 8.01 19.72
N LEU A 59 3.08 9.31 19.45
CA LEU A 59 4.27 10.11 19.77
C LEU A 59 4.57 10.11 21.28
N THR A 60 3.53 10.13 22.12
CA THR A 60 3.69 10.07 23.58
C THR A 60 4.15 8.69 24.04
N ARG A 61 3.68 7.60 23.42
CA ARG A 61 4.15 6.23 23.67
C ARG A 61 5.62 6.05 23.27
N ASP A 62 6.01 6.60 22.12
CA ASP A 62 7.40 6.58 21.65
C ASP A 62 8.31 7.37 22.60
N LEU A 63 7.84 8.51 23.13
CA LEU A 63 8.57 9.30 24.12
C LEU A 63 8.75 8.55 25.46
N ILE A 64 7.74 7.80 25.90
CA ILE A 64 7.83 6.93 27.09
C ILE A 64 8.85 5.82 26.86
N ASN A 65 8.84 5.16 25.70
CA ASN A 65 9.78 4.11 25.37
C ASN A 65 11.23 4.65 25.36
N TYR A 66 11.43 5.83 24.75
CA TYR A 66 12.73 6.50 24.75
C TYR A 66 13.21 6.86 26.16
N LYS A 67 12.33 7.39 27.01
CA LYS A 67 12.66 7.70 28.42
C LYS A 67 12.91 6.44 29.26
N LYS A 68 12.20 5.34 29.01
CA LYS A 68 12.44 4.04 29.68
C LYS A 68 13.82 3.48 29.30
N GLN A 69 14.19 3.58 28.02
CA GLN A 69 15.49 3.11 27.55
C GLN A 69 16.65 3.94 28.13
N ASN A 70 16.53 5.27 28.17
CA ASN A 70 17.55 6.13 28.77
C ASN A 70 17.69 5.99 30.30
N LYS A 71 16.61 5.64 31.03
CA LYS A 71 16.70 5.40 32.49
C LYS A 71 17.49 4.12 32.82
N VAL A 72 17.36 3.09 31.99
CA VAL A 72 18.12 1.83 32.14
C VAL A 72 19.62 2.08 31.93
N ASP A 73 19.99 2.94 30.97
CA ASP A 73 21.39 3.30 30.70
C ASP A 73 22.05 4.16 31.81
N ASP A 74 21.27 4.88 32.63
CA ASP A 74 21.76 5.72 33.73
C ASP A 74 21.81 4.98 35.08
N GLU A 75 20.93 3.99 35.32
CA GLU A 75 20.94 3.15 36.53
C GLU A 75 22.07 2.09 36.51
N ASP A 76 22.49 1.62 35.33
CA ASP A 76 23.58 0.64 35.17
C ASP A 76 25.00 1.18 35.46
N LYS A 77 25.15 2.48 35.76
CA LYS A 77 26.45 3.11 36.07
C LYS A 77 26.83 3.17 37.55
N ASN A 78 25.94 2.85 38.49
CA ASN A 78 26.20 3.14 39.92
C ASN A 78 26.16 1.99 40.93
N GLU A 79 25.84 0.75 40.57
CA GLU A 79 25.91 -0.36 41.54
C GLU A 79 26.56 -1.61 40.92
N LEU A 80 27.87 -1.50 40.66
CA LEU A 80 28.75 -2.65 40.51
C LEU A 80 29.41 -2.94 41.87
N ASP A 81 28.70 -3.57 42.80
CA ASP A 81 29.35 -4.57 43.66
C ASP A 81 28.35 -5.47 44.40
N GLN A 82 28.58 -6.78 44.23
CA GLN A 82 28.15 -7.86 45.13
C GLN A 82 26.66 -8.21 45.21
N SER A 83 26.15 -8.94 44.20
CA SER A 83 25.46 -10.23 44.44
C SER A 83 24.99 -10.86 43.12
N LYS A 84 25.94 -11.38 42.33
CA LYS A 84 25.64 -12.30 41.21
C LYS A 84 25.64 -13.73 41.74
N GLU A 85 24.48 -14.24 42.13
CA GLU A 85 24.16 -15.66 42.01
C GLU A 85 22.65 -15.81 42.30
N GLN A 86 21.90 -16.33 41.33
CA GLN A 86 20.55 -16.92 41.41
C GLN A 86 19.37 -16.25 40.68
N HIS A 87 19.53 -15.11 40.00
CA HIS A 87 18.45 -14.54 39.16
C HIS A 87 18.76 -14.32 37.68
N HIS A 88 19.77 -15.02 37.15
CA HIS A 88 20.23 -14.86 35.76
C HIS A 88 19.59 -15.82 34.73
N ARG A 89 18.54 -16.59 35.11
CA ARG A 89 17.97 -17.61 34.20
C ARG A 89 16.74 -17.18 33.40
N SER A 90 15.92 -16.24 33.89
CA SER A 90 14.60 -16.05 33.26
C SER A 90 14.55 -15.01 32.14
N ILE A 91 15.55 -14.11 32.01
CA ILE A 91 15.55 -13.05 30.98
C ILE A 91 16.42 -13.43 29.76
N HIS A 92 17.38 -14.35 29.93
CA HIS A 92 18.27 -14.77 28.85
C HIS A 92 17.63 -15.73 27.83
N GLU A 93 16.49 -16.35 28.16
CA GLU A 93 15.80 -17.29 27.28
C GLU A 93 14.98 -16.57 26.20
N ASP A 94 14.37 -15.43 26.49
CA ASP A 94 13.52 -14.73 25.52
C ASP A 94 14.31 -13.95 24.45
N ILE A 95 15.43 -13.31 24.82
CA ILE A 95 16.33 -12.63 23.87
C ILE A 95 17.06 -13.64 22.96
N SER A 96 17.26 -14.88 23.42
CA SER A 96 17.86 -15.95 22.63
C SER A 96 16.94 -16.48 21.51
N ASN A 97 15.62 -16.42 21.69
CA ASN A 97 14.67 -16.98 20.73
C ASN A 97 14.49 -16.11 19.47
N GLU A 98 14.48 -14.79 19.60
CA GLU A 98 14.40 -13.90 18.43
C GLU A 98 15.72 -13.85 17.65
N SER A 99 16.84 -13.86 18.37
CA SER A 99 18.19 -13.89 17.78
C SER A 99 18.43 -15.17 16.97
N THR A 100 17.94 -16.32 17.46
CA THR A 100 18.02 -17.60 16.75
C THR A 100 17.08 -17.68 15.55
N ALA A 101 15.94 -16.99 15.58
CA ALA A 101 15.00 -16.94 14.45
C ALA A 101 15.54 -16.20 13.21
N ILE A 102 16.55 -15.34 13.38
CA ILE A 102 17.20 -14.60 12.29
C ILE A 102 18.26 -15.46 11.59
N ILE A 103 18.73 -16.53 12.23
CA ILE A 103 19.73 -17.44 11.68
C ILE A 103 19.17 -18.14 10.44
N GLY A 104 19.95 -18.15 9.37
CA GLY A 104 19.58 -18.75 8.09
C GLY A 104 18.70 -17.87 7.21
N ARG A 105 18.41 -16.62 7.62
CA ARG A 105 17.77 -15.61 6.76
C ARG A 105 18.78 -14.95 5.83
N THR A 106 18.25 -14.46 4.71
CA THR A 106 19.05 -13.70 3.74
C THR A 106 18.99 -12.22 4.08
N CYS A 107 20.16 -11.58 4.14
CA CYS A 107 20.28 -10.17 4.43
C CYS A 107 21.01 -9.42 3.33
N SER A 108 20.84 -8.11 3.33
CA SER A 108 21.56 -7.19 2.48
C SER A 108 22.39 -6.25 3.33
N LEU A 109 23.65 -6.08 2.92
CA LEU A 109 24.64 -5.31 3.66
C LEU A 109 25.45 -4.46 2.68
N ILE A 110 26.07 -3.40 3.18
CA ILE A 110 26.97 -2.56 2.40
C ILE A 110 28.40 -2.96 2.79
N TYR A 111 29.13 -3.55 1.85
CA TYR A 111 30.54 -3.94 2.02
C TYR A 111 31.35 -3.34 0.88
N GLU A 112 32.47 -2.69 1.20
CA GLU A 112 33.31 -2.00 0.22
C GLU A 112 32.54 -1.02 -0.70
N ASN A 113 31.58 -0.28 -0.14
CA ASN A 113 30.67 0.63 -0.85
C ASN A 113 29.77 -0.03 -1.92
N LYS A 114 29.65 -1.36 -1.91
CA LYS A 114 28.73 -2.12 -2.75
C LYS A 114 27.68 -2.81 -1.90
N LYS A 115 26.45 -2.87 -2.41
CA LYS A 115 25.38 -3.61 -1.76
C LYS A 115 25.54 -5.10 -2.08
N MET A 116 25.85 -5.88 -1.07
CA MET A 116 26.07 -7.32 -1.14
C MET A 116 24.91 -8.05 -0.46
N TYR A 117 24.75 -9.32 -0.80
CA TYR A 117 23.77 -10.22 -0.18
C TYR A 117 24.48 -11.40 0.46
N GLY A 118 23.99 -11.83 1.61
CA GLY A 118 24.58 -12.93 2.36
C GLY A 118 23.58 -13.65 3.23
N LEU A 119 24.00 -14.80 3.75
CA LEU A 119 23.25 -15.63 4.67
C LEU A 119 23.77 -15.42 6.09
N ILE A 120 22.87 -15.21 7.05
CA ILE A 120 23.20 -15.07 8.46
C ILE A 120 23.47 -16.48 9.02
N GLU A 121 24.71 -16.76 9.41
CA GLU A 121 25.12 -18.06 9.93
C GLU A 121 25.03 -18.12 11.45
N ASN A 122 25.40 -17.03 12.14
CA ASN A 122 25.39 -16.97 13.60
C ASN A 122 25.19 -15.53 14.10
N VAL A 123 24.76 -15.40 15.36
CA VAL A 123 24.65 -14.15 16.09
C VAL A 123 25.56 -14.25 17.31
N ALA A 124 26.60 -13.43 17.37
CA ALA A 124 27.47 -13.30 18.53
C ALA A 124 27.11 -12.01 19.27
N ILE A 125 27.07 -12.08 20.60
CA ILE A 125 26.89 -10.91 21.45
C ILE A 125 28.27 -10.59 22.02
N GLU A 126 28.88 -9.50 21.56
CA GLU A 126 30.14 -8.98 22.08
C GLU A 126 29.90 -7.56 22.61
N ASP A 127 30.33 -7.28 23.85
CA ASP A 127 30.28 -5.95 24.48
C ASP A 127 28.91 -5.27 24.39
N ASN A 128 27.83 -6.02 24.66
CA ASN A 128 26.43 -5.57 24.57
C ASN A 128 25.96 -5.18 23.15
N THR A 129 26.75 -5.49 22.11
CA THR A 129 26.38 -5.32 20.71
C THR A 129 26.15 -6.66 20.03
N GLU A 130 24.98 -6.82 19.38
CA GLU A 130 24.69 -7.98 18.55
C GLU A 130 25.47 -7.88 17.23
N GLN A 131 26.50 -8.71 17.09
CA GLN A 131 27.24 -8.90 15.85
C GLN A 131 26.72 -10.13 15.11
N LEU A 132 26.48 -9.99 13.82
CA LEU A 132 26.00 -11.05 12.94
C LEU A 132 27.17 -11.59 12.13
N LEU A 133 27.38 -12.90 12.18
CA LEU A 133 28.26 -13.64 11.29
C LEU A 133 27.52 -13.90 9.98
N ILE A 134 27.93 -13.22 8.91
CA ILE A 134 27.27 -13.28 7.60
C ILE A 134 28.22 -13.90 6.59
N SER A 135 27.74 -14.92 5.87
CA SER A 135 28.42 -15.51 4.71
C SER A 135 27.96 -14.84 3.42
N ILE A 136 28.86 -14.12 2.74
CA ILE A 136 28.57 -13.37 1.51
C ILE A 136 28.51 -14.32 0.30
N TYR A 137 27.49 -14.20 -0.54
CA TYR A 137 27.33 -15.08 -1.71
C TYR A 137 28.40 -14.89 -2.82
N GLU A 138 28.90 -13.66 -3.04
CA GLU A 138 29.89 -13.39 -4.11
C GLU A 138 31.24 -14.07 -3.84
N ASN A 139 31.76 -13.94 -2.61
CA ASN A 139 33.11 -14.37 -2.27
C ASN A 139 33.16 -15.60 -1.33
N ASN A 140 32.01 -16.04 -0.80
CA ASN A 140 31.93 -17.01 0.31
C ASN A 140 32.74 -16.61 1.55
N GLU A 141 33.07 -15.33 1.69
CA GLU A 141 33.74 -14.77 2.86
C GLU A 141 32.73 -14.60 4.01
N LYS A 142 33.22 -14.85 5.22
CA LYS A 142 32.44 -14.67 6.44
C LYS A 142 32.86 -13.37 7.11
N ILE A 143 31.90 -12.50 7.37
CA ILE A 143 32.14 -11.20 7.99
C ILE A 143 31.29 -11.03 9.25
N MET A 144 31.87 -10.38 10.25
CA MET A 144 31.17 -9.98 11.47
C MET A 144 30.71 -8.54 11.32
N ILE A 145 29.39 -8.32 11.33
CA ILE A 145 28.81 -6.98 11.21
C ILE A 145 27.77 -6.76 12.30
N PRO A 146 27.76 -5.60 12.99
CA PRO A 146 26.69 -5.24 13.91
C PRO A 146 25.33 -5.20 13.22
N LYS A 147 24.28 -5.68 13.89
CA LYS A 147 22.90 -5.72 13.38
C LYS A 147 22.41 -4.40 12.75
N ASN A 148 22.87 -3.26 13.25
CA ASN A 148 22.51 -1.92 12.76
C ASN A 148 22.87 -1.67 11.29
N TYR A 149 23.91 -2.34 10.75
CA TYR A 149 24.35 -2.18 9.36
C TYR A 149 23.75 -3.23 8.42
N VAL A 150 22.90 -4.10 8.94
CA VAL A 150 22.34 -5.24 8.21
C VAL A 150 20.86 -5.00 7.98
N GLN A 151 20.46 -5.00 6.71
CA GLN A 151 19.06 -4.89 6.33
C GLN A 151 18.53 -6.27 5.92
N LEU A 152 17.62 -6.83 6.72
CA LEU A 152 16.92 -8.08 6.40
C LEU A 152 16.04 -7.91 5.15
N ASN A 153 15.98 -8.96 4.33
CA ASN A 153 15.12 -8.96 3.14
C ASN A 153 13.64 -9.12 3.54
N GLU A 154 12.75 -8.48 2.77
CA GLU A 154 11.31 -8.66 2.90
C GLU A 154 10.91 -10.10 2.53
N ILE A 155 10.09 -10.72 3.39
CA ILE A 155 9.59 -12.08 3.19
C ILE A 155 8.44 -12.03 2.18
N LEU A 156 8.47 -12.90 1.16
CA LEU A 156 7.35 -13.02 0.23
C LEU A 156 6.21 -13.85 0.83
N HIS A 157 5.10 -13.20 1.14
CA HIS A 157 3.86 -13.86 1.53
C HIS A 157 3.11 -14.43 0.32
N GLU A 158 2.46 -15.58 0.49
CA GLU A 158 1.69 -16.28 -0.55
C GLU A 158 0.58 -15.42 -1.16
N SER A 159 -0.04 -14.52 -0.39
CA SER A 159 -1.05 -13.58 -0.88
C SER A 159 -0.52 -12.67 -1.99
N ALA A 160 0.76 -12.32 -1.98
CA ALA A 160 1.36 -11.46 -2.99
C ALA A 160 1.68 -12.20 -4.31
N LEU A 161 1.62 -13.53 -4.27
CA LEU A 161 1.89 -14.42 -5.41
C LEU A 161 0.74 -14.39 -6.42
N SER A 162 -0.50 -14.32 -5.95
CA SER A 162 -1.70 -14.29 -6.81
C SER A 162 -1.87 -12.95 -7.54
N GLU A 163 -1.32 -11.87 -7.00
CA GLU A 163 -1.45 -10.52 -7.57
C GLU A 163 -0.35 -10.18 -8.59
N ASN A 164 0.78 -10.90 -8.57
CA ASN A 164 1.97 -10.57 -9.36
C ASN A 164 2.45 -11.74 -10.21
N ASN A 165 2.85 -11.45 -11.46
CA ASN A 165 3.35 -12.48 -12.40
C ASN A 165 4.87 -12.36 -12.66
N GLN A 166 5.55 -11.40 -12.03
CA GLN A 166 6.95 -11.12 -12.27
C GLN A 166 7.72 -11.10 -10.95
N PHE A 167 8.54 -12.12 -10.77
CA PHE A 167 9.36 -12.30 -9.59
C PHE A 167 10.84 -12.20 -9.96
N GLN A 168 11.63 -11.85 -8.97
CA GLN A 168 13.07 -11.95 -9.03
C GLN A 168 13.55 -12.81 -7.88
N ALA A 169 14.55 -13.63 -8.14
CA ALA A 169 15.18 -14.43 -7.11
C ALA A 169 16.68 -14.18 -7.06
N LEU A 170 17.22 -14.32 -5.86
CA LEU A 170 18.64 -14.19 -5.58
C LEU A 170 19.36 -15.48 -6.00
N TYR A 171 20.35 -15.36 -6.88
CA TYR A 171 21.18 -16.49 -7.30
C TYR A 171 22.38 -16.65 -6.37
N LYS A 172 22.53 -17.85 -5.80
CA LYS A 172 23.53 -18.13 -4.75
C LYS A 172 24.99 -18.00 -5.18
N LYS A 173 25.31 -18.17 -6.48
CA LYS A 173 26.70 -18.11 -6.95
C LYS A 173 27.23 -16.70 -7.09
N ASP A 174 26.39 -15.79 -7.56
CA ASP A 174 26.81 -14.42 -7.90
C ASP A 174 26.22 -13.38 -6.96
N GLY A 175 25.31 -13.76 -6.06
CA GLY A 175 24.59 -12.82 -5.19
C GLY A 175 23.70 -11.82 -5.93
N GLN A 176 23.39 -12.06 -7.21
CA GLN A 176 22.59 -11.17 -8.05
C GLN A 176 21.13 -11.62 -8.19
N TRP A 177 20.25 -10.64 -8.45
CA TRP A 177 18.82 -10.88 -8.65
C TRP A 177 18.49 -11.12 -10.11
N TYR A 178 17.92 -12.29 -10.41
CA TYR A 178 17.51 -12.68 -11.76
C TYR A 178 15.99 -12.80 -11.85
N ASP A 179 15.45 -12.52 -13.03
CA ASP A 179 14.02 -12.69 -13.29
C ASP A 179 13.65 -14.18 -13.27
N CYS A 180 12.60 -14.55 -12.54
CA CYS A 180 12.19 -15.92 -12.36
C CYS A 180 10.66 -16.09 -12.40
N ILE A 181 10.23 -17.34 -12.61
CA ILE A 181 8.84 -17.76 -12.54
C ILE A 181 8.71 -18.78 -11.41
N ILE A 182 7.78 -18.55 -10.49
CA ILE A 182 7.48 -19.48 -9.40
C ILE A 182 6.55 -20.56 -9.94
N SER A 183 6.98 -21.81 -9.84
CA SER A 183 6.25 -22.97 -10.36
C SER A 183 5.42 -23.66 -9.26
N LYS A 184 6.00 -23.81 -8.06
CA LYS A 184 5.35 -24.44 -6.90
C LYS A 184 5.73 -23.71 -5.62
N ASN A 185 4.79 -23.68 -4.67
CA ASN A 185 5.02 -23.21 -3.30
C ASN A 185 5.07 -24.43 -2.36
N THR A 186 6.00 -24.44 -1.44
CA THR A 186 6.14 -25.43 -0.36
C THR A 186 6.38 -24.66 0.93
N GLY A 187 5.33 -23.97 1.42
CA GLY A 187 5.27 -23.23 2.70
C GLY A 187 6.39 -22.19 2.90
N ASP A 188 7.57 -22.69 3.26
CA ASP A 188 8.79 -21.92 3.55
C ASP A 188 9.73 -21.76 2.35
N SER A 189 9.43 -22.44 1.24
CA SER A 189 10.25 -22.40 0.03
C SER A 189 9.44 -22.40 -1.26
N TYR A 190 10.00 -21.76 -2.29
CA TYR A 190 9.43 -21.70 -3.63
C TYR A 190 10.33 -22.44 -4.62
N LEU A 191 9.71 -23.26 -5.47
CA LEU A 191 10.37 -23.80 -6.66
C LEU A 191 10.31 -22.73 -7.76
N ILE A 192 11.44 -22.11 -8.04
CA ILE A 192 11.56 -21.09 -9.08
C ILE A 192 12.23 -21.67 -10.32
N THR A 193 11.96 -21.06 -11.47
CA THR A 193 12.67 -21.31 -12.73
C THR A 193 13.19 -19.98 -13.25
N TYR A 194 14.51 -19.88 -13.43
CA TYR A 194 15.16 -18.67 -13.93
C TYR A 194 14.89 -18.46 -15.42
N ILE A 195 14.43 -17.27 -15.79
CA ILE A 195 14.14 -16.92 -17.17
C ILE A 195 15.47 -16.76 -17.93
N GLY A 196 15.62 -17.53 -19.02
CA GLY A 196 16.79 -17.48 -19.90
C GLY A 196 17.80 -18.61 -19.68
N TYR A 197 17.82 -19.22 -18.49
CA TYR A 197 18.74 -20.32 -18.16
C TYR A 197 18.03 -21.67 -18.00
N ASN A 198 16.70 -21.70 -17.91
CA ASN A 198 15.87 -22.90 -17.67
C ASN A 198 16.36 -23.75 -16.48
N ASN A 199 17.07 -23.13 -15.54
CA ASN A 199 17.49 -23.76 -14.30
C ASN A 199 16.39 -23.58 -13.26
N SER A 200 16.06 -24.65 -12.55
CA SER A 200 15.06 -24.62 -11.49
C SER A 200 15.71 -24.89 -10.14
N GLU A 201 15.36 -24.09 -9.14
CA GLU A 201 15.97 -24.11 -7.82
C GLU A 201 14.90 -23.94 -6.73
N TYR A 202 15.10 -24.59 -5.59
CA TYR A 202 14.33 -24.30 -4.37
C TYR A 202 15.00 -23.17 -3.61
N VAL A 203 14.26 -22.09 -3.44
CA VAL A 203 14.71 -20.88 -2.74
C VAL A 203 13.78 -20.57 -1.57
N LYS A 204 14.33 -19.98 -0.51
CA LYS A 204 13.54 -19.55 0.65
C LYS A 204 12.70 -18.32 0.31
N ASN A 205 11.68 -18.05 1.11
CA ASN A 205 10.80 -16.88 0.94
C ASN A 205 11.57 -15.54 0.97
N ASP A 206 12.70 -15.48 1.68
CA ASP A 206 13.57 -14.29 1.81
C ASP A 206 14.47 -14.04 0.59
N GLN A 207 14.58 -15.04 -0.30
CA GLN A 207 15.41 -15.01 -1.50
C GLN A 207 14.61 -14.64 -2.75
N VAL A 208 13.30 -14.37 -2.59
CA VAL A 208 12.39 -14.03 -3.68
C VAL A 208 11.76 -12.68 -3.39
N ARG A 209 11.67 -11.84 -4.42
CA ARG A 209 11.00 -10.55 -4.33
C ARG A 209 10.13 -10.27 -5.54
N ILE A 210 9.15 -9.42 -5.36
CA ILE A 210 8.28 -8.94 -6.44
C ILE A 210 9.04 -7.90 -7.26
N LYS A 211 9.01 -8.05 -8.58
CA LYS A 211 9.61 -7.05 -9.48
C LYS A 211 8.77 -5.77 -9.45
N LYS A 212 9.25 -4.76 -8.73
CA LYS A 212 8.59 -3.44 -8.69
C LYS A 212 8.52 -2.88 -10.11
N LYS A 213 7.30 -2.69 -10.63
CA LYS A 213 7.08 -2.03 -11.92
C LYS A 213 7.62 -0.59 -11.79
N LYS A 214 8.60 -0.23 -12.61
CA LYS A 214 9.12 1.14 -12.63
C LYS A 214 7.96 2.08 -12.97
N LYS A 215 7.55 2.93 -12.01
CA LYS A 215 6.57 4.00 -12.26
C LYS A 215 7.16 4.90 -13.32
N ILE A 216 6.58 4.85 -14.52
CA ILE A 216 7.03 5.69 -15.63
C ILE A 216 6.53 7.09 -15.31
N LYS A 217 7.44 8.05 -15.14
CA LYS A 217 7.05 9.43 -14.86
C LYS A 217 6.22 9.95 -16.03
N GLU A 218 5.07 10.55 -15.73
CA GLU A 218 4.22 11.19 -16.73
C GLU A 218 4.57 12.67 -16.80
N ILE A 219 4.83 13.17 -18.00
CA ILE A 219 5.05 14.59 -18.26
C ILE A 219 3.79 15.19 -18.88
N VAL A 220 3.41 16.38 -18.44
CA VAL A 220 2.34 17.17 -19.07
C VAL A 220 2.97 18.02 -20.16
N THR A 221 2.56 17.83 -21.41
CA THR A 221 2.97 18.72 -22.50
C THR A 221 2.27 20.08 -22.40
N PRO A 222 2.83 21.18 -22.97
CA PRO A 222 2.18 22.51 -22.94
C PRO A 222 0.74 22.52 -23.47
N ALA A 223 0.39 21.58 -24.35
CA ALA A 223 -0.96 21.35 -24.85
C ALA A 223 -1.87 20.55 -23.90
N GLY A 224 -1.47 20.34 -22.65
CA GLY A 224 -2.25 19.66 -21.59
C GLY A 224 -2.26 18.12 -21.63
N TYR A 225 -1.65 17.48 -22.64
CA TYR A 225 -1.66 16.02 -22.74
C TYR A 225 -0.65 15.37 -21.77
N LYS A 226 -1.09 14.33 -21.05
CA LYS A 226 -0.25 13.51 -20.16
C LYS A 226 0.45 12.43 -20.98
N ILE A 227 1.78 12.50 -21.11
CA ILE A 227 2.56 11.57 -21.92
C ILE A 227 3.63 10.90 -21.03
N PRO A 228 3.74 9.57 -21.01
CA PRO A 228 4.78 8.90 -20.24
C PRO A 228 6.18 9.15 -20.82
N GLU A 229 7.18 9.27 -19.94
CA GLU A 229 8.58 9.56 -20.27
C GLU A 229 9.16 8.58 -21.31
N ASN A 230 8.78 7.30 -21.23
CA ASN A 230 9.22 6.25 -22.16
C ASN A 230 8.79 6.49 -23.62
N LEU A 231 7.77 7.31 -23.86
CA LEU A 231 7.29 7.68 -25.20
C LEU A 231 7.86 8.99 -25.72
N ILE A 232 8.70 9.67 -24.93
CA ILE A 232 9.47 10.82 -25.39
C ILE A 232 10.54 10.32 -26.35
N ILE A 233 10.64 11.02 -27.48
CA ILE A 233 11.63 10.74 -28.50
C ILE A 233 12.92 11.41 -28.06
N LYS A 234 13.97 10.62 -27.82
CA LYS A 234 15.32 11.14 -27.53
C LYS A 234 16.08 11.29 -28.85
N GLU A 235 17.07 12.18 -28.88
CA GLU A 235 17.85 12.45 -30.08
C GLU A 235 18.69 11.25 -30.51
N ASN A 236 19.24 10.50 -29.55
CA ASN A 236 20.05 9.30 -29.77
C ASN A 236 19.25 8.05 -30.21
N ASP A 237 17.91 8.11 -30.27
CA ASP A 237 17.08 6.93 -30.64
C ASP A 237 17.19 6.60 -32.15
N THR A 238 17.21 5.30 -32.48
CA THR A 238 17.14 4.81 -33.87
C THR A 238 15.84 5.23 -34.57
N LEU A 239 15.88 5.48 -35.88
CA LEU A 239 14.70 5.91 -36.68
C LEU A 239 13.47 5.00 -36.48
N LYS A 240 13.66 3.68 -36.43
CA LYS A 240 12.58 2.71 -36.16
C LYS A 240 11.91 2.93 -34.80
N VAL A 241 12.69 3.24 -33.76
CA VAL A 241 12.18 3.51 -32.41
C VAL A 241 11.43 4.85 -32.38
N LYS A 242 11.98 5.89 -33.04
CA LYS A 242 11.34 7.21 -33.17
C LYS A 242 9.95 7.11 -33.80
N ILE A 243 9.80 6.38 -34.90
CA ILE A 243 8.51 6.18 -35.58
C ILE A 243 7.52 5.43 -34.69
N LYS A 244 7.96 4.34 -34.03
CA LYS A 244 7.10 3.58 -33.09
C LYS A 244 6.61 4.45 -31.94
N LYS A 245 7.51 5.21 -31.30
CA LYS A 245 7.17 6.16 -30.22
C LYS A 245 6.21 7.24 -30.71
N LYS A 246 6.47 7.84 -31.89
CA LYS A 246 5.60 8.85 -32.51
C LYS A 246 4.18 8.32 -32.74
N LYS A 247 4.05 7.12 -33.30
CA LYS A 247 2.74 6.48 -33.54
C LYS A 247 1.99 6.23 -32.23
N LYS A 248 2.66 5.66 -31.21
CA LYS A 248 2.07 5.44 -29.88
C LYS A 248 1.63 6.75 -29.22
N ARG A 249 2.44 7.81 -29.32
CA ARG A 249 2.12 9.13 -28.80
C ARG A 249 0.88 9.73 -29.45
N ILE A 250 0.75 9.64 -30.78
CA ILE A 250 -0.43 10.15 -31.51
C ILE A 250 -1.69 9.38 -31.09
N ALA A 251 -1.60 8.05 -30.99
CA ALA A 251 -2.71 7.22 -30.54
C ALA A 251 -3.16 7.59 -29.11
N LEU A 252 -2.20 7.81 -28.20
CA LEU A 252 -2.48 8.22 -26.82
C LEU A 252 -3.15 9.60 -26.77
N LYS A 253 -2.63 10.58 -27.51
CA LYS A 253 -3.25 11.92 -27.60
C LYS A 253 -4.67 11.86 -28.16
N LYS A 254 -4.90 11.03 -29.19
CA LYS A 254 -6.24 10.82 -29.76
C LYS A 254 -7.19 10.19 -28.73
N LYS A 255 -6.72 9.20 -27.96
CA LYS A 255 -7.51 8.58 -26.88
C LYS A 255 -7.90 9.61 -25.82
N GLN A 256 -6.94 10.40 -25.32
CA GLN A 256 -7.22 11.46 -24.33
C GLN A 256 -8.18 12.51 -24.86
N LYS A 257 -8.06 12.92 -26.13
CA LYS A 257 -9.00 13.84 -26.77
C LYS A 257 -10.41 13.24 -26.85
N ASN A 258 -10.54 11.99 -27.27
CA ASN A 258 -11.84 11.32 -27.35
C ASN A 258 -12.48 11.14 -25.97
N GLU A 259 -11.69 10.87 -24.94
CA GLU A 259 -12.15 10.74 -23.56
C GLU A 259 -12.73 12.05 -23.03
N LEU A 260 -12.04 13.18 -23.25
CA LEU A 260 -12.57 14.52 -22.94
C LEU A 260 -13.88 14.81 -23.67
N ILE A 261 -13.93 14.52 -24.98
CA ILE A 261 -15.13 14.71 -25.79
C ILE A 261 -16.29 13.84 -25.27
N ASN A 262 -16.02 12.58 -24.92
CA ASN A 262 -17.04 11.67 -24.38
C ASN A 262 -17.56 12.13 -23.01
N GLN A 263 -16.68 12.66 -22.16
CA GLN A 263 -17.10 13.26 -20.88
C GLN A 263 -18.00 14.48 -21.10
N GLU A 264 -17.65 15.37 -22.04
CA GLU A 264 -18.50 16.51 -22.40
C GLU A 264 -19.87 16.04 -22.94
N PHE A 265 -19.90 15.01 -23.79
CA PHE A 265 -21.16 14.43 -24.28
C PHE A 265 -22.00 13.80 -23.17
N ALA A 266 -21.37 13.07 -22.24
CA ALA A 266 -22.05 12.48 -21.09
C ALA A 266 -22.67 13.57 -20.22
N ASN A 267 -21.93 14.64 -19.92
CA ASN A 267 -22.41 15.79 -19.15
C ASN A 267 -23.58 16.48 -19.85
N LYS A 268 -23.48 16.75 -21.16
CA LYS A 268 -24.58 17.34 -21.95
C LYS A 268 -25.81 16.44 -21.96
N THR A 269 -25.62 15.13 -22.07
CA THR A 269 -26.72 14.15 -22.04
C THR A 269 -27.39 14.11 -20.68
N GLN A 270 -26.62 14.16 -19.59
CA GLN A 270 -27.14 14.22 -18.23
C GLN A 270 -27.93 15.51 -17.98
N GLN A 271 -27.41 16.65 -18.44
CA GLN A 271 -28.11 17.93 -18.39
C GLN A 271 -29.44 17.86 -19.16
N TRP A 272 -29.42 17.32 -20.38
CA TRP A 272 -30.63 17.13 -21.18
C TRP A 272 -31.66 16.20 -20.51
N ARG A 273 -31.21 15.07 -19.95
CA ARG A 273 -32.08 14.16 -19.17
C ARG A 273 -32.72 14.87 -17.98
N SER A 274 -31.95 15.64 -17.22
CA SER A 274 -32.46 16.39 -16.07
C SER A 274 -33.46 17.48 -16.48
N PHE A 275 -33.24 18.14 -17.62
CA PHE A 275 -34.17 19.12 -18.16
C PHE A 275 -35.47 18.46 -18.64
N HIS A 276 -35.36 17.32 -19.32
CA HIS A 276 -36.50 16.55 -19.79
C HIS A 276 -37.34 16.03 -18.61
N GLU A 277 -36.71 15.48 -17.59
CA GLU A 277 -37.38 15.03 -16.37
C GLU A 277 -38.10 16.18 -15.65
N LYS A 278 -37.46 17.35 -15.52
CA LYS A 278 -38.11 18.56 -14.98
C LYS A 278 -39.33 18.98 -15.80
N ALA A 279 -39.24 18.93 -17.13
CA ALA A 279 -40.36 19.26 -18.02
C ALA A 279 -41.53 18.27 -17.87
N VAL A 280 -41.24 16.97 -17.80
CA VAL A 280 -42.25 15.91 -17.56
C VAL A 280 -42.88 16.04 -16.17
N ASN A 281 -42.10 16.35 -15.13
CA ASN A 281 -42.64 16.54 -13.78
C ASN A 281 -43.51 17.81 -13.69
N LYS A 282 -43.16 18.88 -14.41
CA LYS A 282 -43.98 20.10 -14.50
C LYS A 282 -45.31 19.84 -15.23
N SER A 283 -45.32 19.01 -16.29
CA SER A 283 -46.56 18.65 -16.99
C SER A 283 -47.45 17.70 -16.16
N LYS A 284 -46.86 16.76 -15.41
CA LYS A 284 -47.59 15.92 -14.44
C LYS A 284 -48.26 16.77 -13.37
N HIS A 285 -47.56 17.77 -12.83
CA HIS A 285 -48.15 18.69 -11.85
C HIS A 285 -49.35 19.47 -12.43
N LEU A 286 -49.25 19.96 -13.68
CA LEU A 286 -50.34 20.66 -14.36
C LEU A 286 -51.56 19.75 -14.66
N LEU A 287 -51.35 18.46 -14.92
CA LEU A 287 -52.42 17.49 -15.13
C LEU A 287 -53.13 17.09 -13.82
N VAL A 288 -52.44 17.14 -12.68
CA VAL A 288 -53.03 16.84 -11.37
C VAL A 288 -53.90 18.00 -10.85
N THR A 289 -53.58 19.25 -11.22
CA THR A 289 -54.36 20.42 -10.79
C THR A 289 -55.72 20.60 -11.48
N HIS A 290 -55.98 19.88 -12.58
CA HIS A 290 -57.27 19.91 -13.29
C HIS A 290 -58.15 18.66 -13.06
N LYS A 291 -57.75 17.74 -12.17
CA LYS A 291 -58.59 16.61 -11.74
C LYS A 291 -59.25 16.88 -10.39
N LYS A 292 -60.19 17.83 -10.37
CA LYS A 292 -61.30 17.82 -9.41
C LYS A 292 -62.57 17.78 -10.23
N VAL A 293 -63.50 16.90 -9.81
CA VAL A 293 -64.79 16.57 -10.44
C VAL A 293 -64.67 15.49 -11.53
N GLU A 294 -64.68 14.22 -11.13
CA GLU A 294 -65.89 13.39 -11.02
C GLU A 294 -65.52 11.94 -10.67
N ASN A 295 -66.19 11.41 -9.64
CA ASN A 295 -66.20 9.99 -9.33
C ASN A 295 -66.95 9.26 -10.43
N ILE A 296 -66.26 8.47 -11.24
CA ILE A 296 -66.89 7.35 -11.93
C ILE A 296 -66.02 6.12 -11.74
N GLU A 297 -66.53 5.20 -10.92
CA GLU A 297 -66.09 3.82 -10.89
C GLU A 297 -66.21 3.22 -12.28
N TYR A 298 -65.09 2.82 -12.88
CA TYR A 298 -65.10 1.75 -13.86
C TYR A 298 -64.04 0.73 -13.46
N LYS A 299 -64.54 -0.38 -12.92
CA LYS A 299 -63.91 -1.69 -13.07
C LYS A 299 -63.62 -1.92 -14.55
N ASN A 300 -62.40 -2.35 -14.90
CA ASN A 300 -62.20 -3.53 -15.77
C ASN A 300 -60.72 -3.76 -16.14
N ASN A 301 -60.28 -4.97 -15.77
CA ASN A 301 -59.36 -5.90 -16.44
C ASN A 301 -57.94 -5.50 -16.88
N PRO A 302 -56.91 -6.30 -16.53
CA PRO A 302 -55.60 -6.21 -17.14
C PRO A 302 -55.62 -6.89 -18.51
N SER A 303 -55.75 -6.11 -19.58
CA SER A 303 -55.47 -6.59 -20.93
C SER A 303 -53.96 -6.56 -21.18
N ASN A 304 -53.40 -7.76 -21.37
CA ASN A 304 -52.05 -7.98 -21.89
C ASN A 304 -51.86 -7.22 -23.21
N PHE A 305 -51.13 -6.11 -23.18
CA PHE A 305 -50.57 -5.51 -24.39
C PHE A 305 -49.16 -6.06 -24.62
N ASN A 306 -49.08 -7.08 -25.47
CA ASN A 306 -47.84 -7.48 -26.11
C ASN A 306 -47.36 -6.36 -27.03
N ILE A 307 -46.32 -5.63 -26.63
CA ILE A 307 -45.58 -4.74 -27.53
C ILE A 307 -44.74 -5.62 -28.45
N ARG A 308 -45.28 -5.85 -29.65
CA ARG A 308 -44.59 -6.47 -30.78
C ARG A 308 -43.41 -5.58 -31.17
N ARG A 309 -42.17 -6.01 -30.88
CA ARG A 309 -40.97 -5.43 -31.51
C ARG A 309 -41.11 -5.61 -33.02
N LYS A 310 -41.23 -4.51 -33.76
CA LYS A 310 -40.92 -4.50 -35.18
C LYS A 310 -39.40 -4.37 -35.32
N PHE A 311 -38.73 -5.52 -35.40
CA PHE A 311 -37.51 -5.63 -36.19
C PHE A 311 -37.96 -6.02 -37.59
N ASP A 312 -37.57 -5.22 -38.58
CA ASP A 312 -37.24 -5.60 -39.96
C ASP A 312 -37.47 -4.38 -40.87
N CYS A 313 -36.37 -3.70 -41.19
CA CYS A 313 -36.13 -3.11 -42.50
C CYS A 313 -34.69 -3.46 -42.85
N ASN A 314 -34.57 -4.59 -43.54
CA ASN A 314 -33.42 -4.97 -44.33
C ASN A 314 -33.71 -4.42 -45.73
N ASP A 315 -33.09 -3.30 -46.11
CA ASP A 315 -33.00 -2.89 -47.50
C ASP A 315 -31.54 -3.05 -47.93
N ASN A 316 -31.31 -4.17 -48.63
CA ASN A 316 -30.28 -4.27 -49.64
C ASN A 316 -30.63 -3.26 -50.74
N GLU A 317 -29.69 -2.39 -51.07
CA GLU A 317 -29.55 -1.89 -52.44
C GLU A 317 -28.12 -2.19 -52.90
N GLU A 318 -28.05 -2.54 -54.18
CA GLU A 318 -26.97 -3.15 -54.96
C GLU A 318 -25.61 -2.43 -54.96
#